data_AF-A0A813GTR9-F1
#
_entry.id   AF-A0A813GTR9-F1
#
_cell.length_a   1.000
_cell.length_b   1.000
_cell.length_c   1.000
_cell.angle_alpha   90.00
_cell.angle_beta   90.00
_cell.angle_gamma   90.00
#
_symmetry.space_group_name_H-M   'P 1'
#
loop_
_entity.id
_entity.type
_entity.pdbx_description
1 polymer ?
#
loop_
_entity_poly.entity_id
_entity_poly.type
_entity_poly.pdbx_seq_one_letter_code
_entity_poly.pdbx_strand_id
1 'polypeptide(L)'
;DLNGHTALMHAAVCGSALVVSTMLDFGSSPSAVSQIDSNTPLTLAAAYGQTEAYGLLVSAGASVTAMEEPEQSPWPAEQRKPRDFA
;
A
#
# COMPACT_ATOMS: atom_id res chain seq x y z
N ASP A 1 -0.17 11.21 -11.23
CA ASP A 1 -1.48 11.89 -11.35
C ASP A 1 -1.47 13.18 -10.55
N LEU A 2 -2.41 14.10 -10.78
CA LEU A 2 -2.59 15.32 -9.98
C LEU A 2 -2.87 15.00 -8.49
N ASN A 3 -3.36 13.79 -8.21
CA ASN A 3 -3.60 13.31 -6.85
C ASN A 3 -2.37 12.68 -6.17
N GLY A 4 -1.20 12.73 -6.81
CA GLY A 4 -0.03 11.97 -6.36
C GLY A 4 -0.19 10.46 -6.57
N HIS A 5 -1.23 10.01 -7.27
CA HIS A 5 -1.39 8.60 -7.62
C HIS A 5 -0.34 8.16 -8.62
N THR A 6 0.35 7.08 -8.27
CA THR A 6 1.31 6.39 -9.12
C THR A 6 0.57 5.59 -10.19
N ALA A 7 1.21 5.32 -11.33
CA ALA A 7 0.59 4.50 -12.38
C ALA A 7 0.16 3.12 -11.86
N LEU A 8 0.91 2.57 -10.90
CA LEU A 8 0.61 1.31 -10.22
C LEU A 8 -0.67 1.38 -9.37
N MET A 9 -1.01 2.54 -8.79
CA MET A 9 -2.27 2.73 -8.05
C MET A 9 -3.49 2.66 -8.97
N HIS A 10 -3.41 3.28 -10.15
CA HIS A 10 -4.48 3.17 -11.15
C HIS A 10 -4.63 1.73 -11.63
N ALA A 11 -3.53 1.01 -11.85
CA ALA A 11 -3.57 -0.40 -12.21
C ALA A 11 -4.21 -1.27 -11.11
N ALA A 12 -3.90 -0.97 -9.84
CA ALA A 12 -4.47 -1.64 -8.67
C ALA A 12 -5.98 -1.40 -8.53
N VAL A 13 -6.45 -0.16 -8.75
CA VAL A 13 -7.89 0.18 -8.75
C VAL A 13 -8.62 -0.53 -9.90
N CYS A 14 -8.03 -0.54 -11.10
CA CYS A 14 -8.58 -1.25 -12.25
C CYS A 14 -8.58 -2.78 -12.10
N GLY A 15 -7.85 -3.34 -11.11
CA GLY A 15 -7.69 -4.79 -10.94
C GLY A 15 -6.91 -5.46 -12.07
N SER A 16 -6.19 -4.68 -12.87
CA SER A 16 -5.56 -5.19 -14.08
C SER A 16 -4.21 -5.82 -13.73
N ALA A 17 -4.24 -7.10 -13.35
CA ALA A 17 -3.06 -7.87 -12.94
C ALA A 17 -1.90 -7.79 -13.95
N LEU A 18 -2.23 -7.78 -15.25
CA LEU A 18 -1.24 -7.68 -16.33
C LEU A 18 -0.52 -6.31 -16.35
N VAL A 19 -1.25 -5.23 -16.05
CA VAL A 19 -0.67 -3.88 -15.93
C VAL A 19 0.16 -3.76 -14.64
N VAL A 20 -0.30 -4.37 -13.54
CA VAL A 20 0.46 -4.43 -12.28
C VAL A 20 1.78 -5.17 -12.50
N SER A 21 1.76 -6.35 -13.12
CA SER A 21 2.96 -7.14 -13.42
C SER A 21 3.94 -6.39 -14.32
N THR A 22 3.48 -5.76 -15.38
CA THR A 22 4.36 -4.98 -16.27
C THR A 22 4.97 -3.78 -15.55
N MET A 23 4.20 -3.05 -14.74
CA MET A 23 4.73 -1.93 -13.97
C MET A 23 5.76 -2.35 -12.93
N LEU A 24 5.54 -3.49 -12.26
CA LEU A 24 6.51 -4.08 -11.35
C LEU A 24 7.81 -4.45 -12.07
N ASP A 25 7.72 -5.03 -13.27
CA ASP A 25 8.87 -5.39 -14.11
C ASP A 25 9.66 -4.15 -14.56
N PHE A 26 8.97 -3.02 -14.79
CA PHE A 26 9.59 -1.72 -15.02
C PHE A 26 10.24 -1.08 -13.77
N GLY A 27 10.23 -1.75 -12.62
CA GLY A 27 10.84 -1.27 -11.38
C GLY A 27 9.95 -0.29 -10.60
N SER A 28 8.64 -0.29 -10.84
CA SER A 28 7.71 0.54 -10.06
C SER A 28 7.70 0.10 -8.60
N SER A 29 7.77 1.06 -7.69
CA SER A 29 7.75 0.77 -6.26
C SER A 29 6.33 0.33 -5.82
N PRO A 30 6.15 -0.93 -5.36
CA PRO A 30 4.85 -1.44 -4.93
C PRO A 30 4.37 -0.83 -3.60
N SER A 31 5.25 -0.13 -2.90
CA SER A 31 4.96 0.55 -1.63
C SER A 31 4.81 2.07 -1.77
N ALA A 32 4.58 2.56 -3.00
CA ALA A 32 4.36 3.98 -3.24
C ALA A 32 3.10 4.46 -2.50
N VAL A 33 3.14 5.68 -1.95
CA VAL A 33 2.04 6.31 -1.23
C VAL A 33 1.52 7.52 -2.00
N SER A 34 0.20 7.71 -1.97
CA SER A 34 -0.46 8.88 -2.56
C SER A 34 -0.05 10.11 -1.76
N GLN A 35 0.28 11.20 -2.43
CA GLN A 35 0.62 12.44 -1.72
C GLN A 35 -0.59 13.09 -1.05
N ILE A 36 -1.82 12.78 -1.50
CA ILE A 36 -3.04 13.40 -0.97
C ILE A 36 -3.65 12.54 0.13
N ASP A 37 -3.83 11.25 -0.13
CA ASP A 37 -4.58 10.37 0.76
C ASP A 37 -3.69 9.37 1.51
N SER A 38 -2.37 9.41 1.28
CA SER A 38 -1.40 8.43 1.80
C SER A 38 -1.75 6.97 1.46
N ASN A 39 -2.65 6.76 0.49
CA ASN A 39 -3.06 5.45 0.04
C ASN A 39 -1.91 4.73 -0.65
N THR A 40 -1.76 3.44 -0.38
CA THR A 40 -0.87 2.55 -1.12
C THR A 40 -1.64 1.85 -2.23
N PRO A 41 -0.97 1.38 -3.29
CA PRO A 41 -1.62 0.55 -4.30
C PRO A 41 -2.21 -0.73 -3.69
N LEU A 42 -1.66 -1.21 -2.56
CA LEU A 42 -2.21 -2.34 -1.82
C LEU A 42 -3.51 -1.99 -1.09
N THR A 43 -3.61 -0.83 -0.42
CA THR A 43 -4.88 -0.40 0.19
C THR A 43 -5.95 -0.11 -0.86
N LEU A 44 -5.57 0.40 -2.03
CA LEU A 44 -6.50 0.58 -3.15
C LEU A 44 -6.97 -0.77 -3.72
N ALA A 45 -6.06 -1.72 -3.96
CA ALA A 45 -6.46 -3.06 -4.39
C ALA A 45 -7.41 -3.72 -3.39
N ALA A 46 -7.14 -3.59 -2.09
CA ALA A 46 -8.00 -4.12 -1.03
C ALA A 46 -9.37 -3.41 -0.97
N ALA A 47 -9.41 -2.09 -1.05
CA ALA A 47 -10.64 -1.30 -1.00
C ALA A 47 -11.59 -1.61 -2.18
N TYR A 48 -11.02 -1.88 -3.36
CA TYR A 48 -11.78 -2.25 -4.56
C TYR A 48 -12.00 -3.76 -4.71
N GLY A 49 -11.52 -4.59 -3.77
CA GLY A 49 -11.70 -6.04 -3.80
C GLY A 49 -10.87 -6.78 -4.85
N GLN A 50 -9.81 -6.15 -5.37
CA GLN A 50 -9.00 -6.64 -6.47
C GLN A 50 -7.95 -7.64 -5.97
N THR A 51 -8.38 -8.89 -5.81
CA THR A 51 -7.59 -9.98 -5.21
C THR A 51 -6.36 -10.37 -6.05
N GLU A 52 -6.47 -10.35 -7.38
CA GLU A 52 -5.34 -10.66 -8.27
C GLU A 52 -4.25 -9.58 -8.20
N ALA A 53 -4.66 -8.30 -8.28
CA ALA A 53 -3.74 -7.17 -8.13
C ALA A 53 -3.09 -7.18 -6.73
N TYR A 54 -3.87 -7.46 -5.69
CA TYR A 54 -3.39 -7.61 -4.31
C TYR A 54 -2.31 -8.70 -4.19
N GLY A 55 -2.55 -9.89 -4.77
CA GLY A 55 -1.59 -10.99 -4.73
C GLY A 55 -0.26 -10.67 -5.44
N LEU A 56 -0.31 -9.96 -6.56
CA LEU A 56 0.89 -9.50 -7.28
C LEU A 56 1.66 -8.43 -6.49
N LEU A 57 0.94 -7.48 -5.88
CA LEU A 57 1.51 -6.45 -5.02
C LEU A 57 2.23 -7.05 -3.80
N VAL A 58 1.60 -8.01 -3.13
CA VAL A 58 2.21 -8.73 -2.00
C VAL A 58 3.42 -9.54 -2.46
N SER A 59 3.34 -10.23 -3.60
CA SER A 59 4.48 -10.98 -4.17
C SER A 59 5.65 -10.07 -4.54
N ALA A 60 5.38 -8.82 -4.91
CA ALA A 60 6.40 -7.81 -5.19
C ALA A 60 7.02 -7.19 -3.93
N GLY A 61 6.57 -7.57 -2.74
CA GLY A 61 7.06 -7.01 -1.48
C GLY A 61 6.38 -5.69 -1.07
N ALA A 62 5.16 -5.41 -1.54
CA ALA A 62 4.35 -4.34 -0.98
C ALA A 62 4.12 -4.60 0.51
N SER A 63 4.48 -3.64 1.37
CA SER A 63 4.24 -3.79 2.81
C SER A 63 2.74 -3.58 3.10
N VAL A 64 2.11 -4.59 3.69
CA VAL A 64 0.70 -4.54 4.14
C VAL A 64 0.51 -3.58 5.33
N THR A 65 1.61 -3.12 5.93
CA THR A 65 1.65 -2.32 7.17
C THR A 65 1.31 -0.84 7.00
N ALA A 66 0.88 -0.37 5.83
CA ALA A 66 0.46 1.03 5.65
C ALA A 66 -0.91 1.35 6.29
N MET A 67 -1.27 0.65 7.36
CA MET A 67 -2.30 1.10 8.30
C MET A 67 -1.64 2.07 9.27
N GLU A 68 -1.96 3.35 9.07
CA GLU A 68 -2.11 4.36 10.10
C GLU A 68 -0.94 4.55 11.07
N GLU A 69 -0.11 5.54 10.77
CA GLU A 69 0.21 6.53 11.79
C GLU A 69 -0.19 7.89 11.23
N PRO A 70 -1.38 8.43 11.58
CA PRO A 70 -1.50 9.87 11.57
C PRO A 70 -0.42 10.39 12.52
N GLU A 71 0.64 10.94 11.95
CA GLU A 71 1.80 11.56 12.62
C GLU A 71 1.41 12.84 13.43
N GLN A 72 0.16 12.92 13.88
CA GLN A 72 -0.43 14.01 14.65
C GLN A 72 -1.07 13.52 15.94
N SER A 73 -0.54 12.44 16.54
CA SER A 73 -0.81 12.17 17.94
C SER A 73 0.03 13.12 18.81
N PRO A 74 -0.56 14.07 19.57
CA PRO A 74 0.21 15.09 20.30
C PRO A 74 0.88 14.56 21.58
N TRP A 75 0.94 13.25 21.79
CA TRP A 75 1.51 12.65 23.00
C TRP A 75 2.62 11.64 22.64
N PRO A 76 3.75 11.63 23.39
CA PRO A 76 4.84 10.70 23.14
C PRO A 76 4.42 9.27 23.45
N ALA A 77 4.75 8.36 22.53
CA ALA A 77 4.47 6.92 22.56
C ALA A 77 4.83 6.25 23.90
N GLU A 78 3.87 6.23 24.83
CA GLU A 78 3.97 5.55 26.11
C GLU A 78 3.50 4.10 25.98
N GLN A 79 4.49 3.21 25.90
CA GLN A 79 4.48 1.81 26.32
C GLN A 79 3.53 0.82 25.61
N ARG A 80 3.90 0.45 24.38
CA ARG A 80 3.68 -0.93 23.92
C ARG A 80 4.68 -1.85 24.64
N LYS A 81 4.31 -2.30 25.85
CA LYS A 81 5.00 -3.39 26.56
C LYS A 81 5.16 -4.60 25.62
N PRO A 82 6.30 -5.30 25.63
CA PRO A 82 6.41 -6.56 24.93
C PRO A 82 5.39 -7.54 25.50
N ARG A 83 4.63 -8.19 24.61
CA ARG A 83 3.83 -9.36 24.96
C ARG A 83 4.80 -10.50 25.25
N ASP A 84 5.26 -10.58 26.49
CA ASP A 84 5.94 -11.76 26.99
C ASP A 84 4.89 -12.87 27.16
N PHE A 85 4.91 -13.84 26.23
CA PHE A 85 4.31 -15.15 26.45
C PHE A 85 5.37 -16.03 27.13
N ALA A 86 5.28 -16.16 28.46
CA ALA A 86 5.85 -17.26 29.24
C ALA A 86 5.08 -17.41 30.56
#